data_AF-A0A6L7CLG9-F1
#
_entry.id   AF-A0A6L7CLG9-F1
#
_cell.length_a   1.000
_cell.length_b   1.000
_cell.length_c   1.000
_cell.angle_alpha   90.00
_cell.angle_beta   90.00
_cell.angle_gamma   90.00
#
_symmetry.space_group_name_H-M   'P 1'
#
loop_
_entity.id
_entity.type
_entity.pdbx_description
1 polymer ?
#
loop_
_entity_poly.entity_id
_entity_poly.type
_entity_poly.pdbx_seq_one_letter_code
_entity_poly.pdbx_strand_id
1 'polypeptide(L)'
;VLLTMTEEAGMDGAFGLQSNWLQADILINTDSEEEGEIYMGCAGGIDFTSNLHLDREAVPAGFETFKLTLKGLKGGHSGGEIHVGLGNANKLLVRFLAGHAEELDLRLIDFNGGTLRNAIPREAFATIAVAADKVDALKSLVNTYQDILKNELAEKEKNLALLLDSVANDKAALIAKSRDTFIRLLNATPNGVIRNSDVA
;
A
#
# COMPACT_ATOMS: atom_id res chain seq x y z
N VAL A 1 -5.50 2.77 -40.06
CA VAL A 1 -5.71 1.94 -38.86
C VAL A 1 -4.35 1.70 -38.24
N LEU A 2 -4.16 2.09 -36.98
CA LEU A 2 -2.92 1.91 -36.23
C LEU A 2 -3.23 0.94 -35.08
N LEU A 3 -2.42 -0.11 -34.95
CA LEU A 3 -2.46 -1.04 -33.82
C LEU A 3 -1.09 -1.00 -33.16
N THR A 4 -1.04 -0.57 -31.91
CA THR A 4 0.20 -0.40 -31.15
C THR A 4 0.58 -1.65 -30.39
N MET A 5 1.87 -1.82 -30.13
CA MET A 5 2.40 -2.93 -29.34
C MET A 5 2.47 -2.56 -27.86
N THR A 6 2.28 -3.57 -26.99
CA THR A 6 2.65 -3.57 -25.56
C THR A 6 2.09 -2.42 -24.72
N GLU A 7 0.81 -2.09 -24.86
CA GLU A 7 0.10 -1.08 -24.05
C GLU A 7 0.25 -1.38 -22.54
N GLU A 8 -0.14 -2.59 -22.14
CA GLU A 8 -0.14 -3.09 -20.75
C GLU A 8 1.24 -3.22 -20.07
N ALA A 9 2.33 -3.07 -20.85
CA ALA A 9 3.69 -3.37 -20.40
C ALA A 9 4.70 -2.27 -20.77
N GLY A 10 4.28 -1.00 -20.68
CA GLY A 10 5.19 0.15 -20.84
C GLY A 10 5.04 0.93 -22.14
N MET A 11 4.05 0.59 -22.97
CA MET A 11 3.67 1.33 -24.18
C MET A 11 4.79 1.49 -25.23
N ASP A 12 5.72 0.54 -25.33
CA ASP A 12 6.86 0.61 -26.26
C ASP A 12 6.45 0.90 -27.71
N GLY A 13 5.32 0.34 -28.17
CA GLY A 13 4.81 0.59 -29.52
C GLY A 13 4.37 2.04 -29.75
N ALA A 14 3.83 2.71 -28.74
CA ALA A 14 3.44 4.11 -28.82
C ALA A 14 4.67 5.03 -28.84
N PHE A 15 5.65 4.77 -27.96
CA PHE A 15 6.91 5.53 -27.94
C PHE A 15 7.77 5.31 -29.18
N GLY A 16 7.74 4.11 -29.76
CA GLY A 16 8.48 3.75 -30.97
C GLY A 16 7.87 4.22 -32.28
N LEU A 17 6.72 4.90 -32.24
CA LEU A 17 6.03 5.37 -33.44
C LEU A 17 6.88 6.43 -34.16
N GLN A 18 7.23 6.17 -35.42
CA GLN A 18 8.10 7.06 -36.20
C GLN A 18 7.39 8.38 -36.56
N SER A 19 8.09 9.49 -36.39
CA SER A 19 7.63 10.81 -36.84
C SER A 19 7.35 10.82 -38.34
N ASN A 20 6.32 11.55 -38.77
CA ASN A 20 5.89 11.70 -40.16
C ASN A 20 5.42 10.39 -40.85
N TRP A 21 5.13 9.34 -40.08
CA TRP A 21 4.59 8.11 -40.63
C TRP A 21 3.08 8.18 -40.91
N LEU A 22 2.34 8.87 -40.03
CA LEU A 22 0.90 9.10 -40.17
C LEU A 22 0.63 10.40 -40.94
N GLN A 23 -0.36 10.35 -41.84
CA GLN A 23 -0.80 11.49 -42.66
C GLN A 23 -2.15 12.07 -42.21
N ALA A 24 -2.81 11.44 -41.24
CA ALA A 24 -4.12 11.86 -40.76
C ALA A 24 -3.98 12.95 -39.69
N ASP A 25 -4.87 13.94 -39.74
CA ASP A 25 -4.94 15.04 -38.77
C ASP A 25 -5.77 14.69 -37.52
N ILE A 26 -6.54 13.59 -37.59
CA ILE A 26 -7.45 13.13 -36.53
C ILE A 26 -7.06 11.71 -36.12
N LEU A 27 -6.88 11.51 -34.82
CA LEU A 27 -6.71 10.20 -34.19
C LEU A 27 -7.92 9.91 -33.30
N ILE A 28 -8.60 8.80 -33.57
CA ILE A 28 -9.64 8.26 -32.70
C ILE A 28 -9.03 7.04 -32.02
N ASN A 29 -8.72 7.18 -30.74
CA ASN A 29 -8.35 6.05 -29.89
C ASN A 29 -9.65 5.30 -29.51
N THR A 30 -9.58 3.97 -29.50
CA THR A 30 -10.72 3.08 -29.23
C THR A 30 -10.53 2.27 -27.95
N ASP A 31 -9.72 2.80 -27.03
CA ASP A 31 -9.26 2.15 -25.80
C ASP A 31 -9.99 2.69 -24.56
N SER A 32 -11.11 3.39 -24.78
CA SER A 32 -12.04 3.78 -23.73
C SER A 32 -12.91 2.59 -23.35
N GLU A 33 -13.08 2.36 -22.04
CA GLU A 33 -13.82 1.21 -21.52
C GLU A 33 -15.29 1.54 -21.16
N GLU A 34 -15.68 2.81 -21.17
CA GLU A 34 -17.02 3.28 -20.78
C GLU A 34 -17.80 3.81 -22.00
N GLU A 35 -18.97 3.22 -22.24
CA GLU A 35 -19.87 3.61 -23.33
C GLU A 35 -20.50 4.98 -23.08
N GLY A 36 -20.53 5.82 -24.11
CA GLY A 36 -21.13 7.17 -24.01
C GLY A 36 -20.23 8.22 -23.35
N GLU A 37 -18.98 7.85 -23.00
CA GLU A 37 -17.97 8.78 -22.50
C GLU A 37 -16.92 9.10 -23.57
N ILE A 38 -16.42 10.35 -23.56
CA ILE A 38 -15.34 10.78 -24.46
C ILE A 38 -14.16 11.24 -23.60
N TYR A 39 -13.02 10.56 -23.75
CA TYR A 39 -11.80 10.92 -23.06
C TYR A 39 -10.98 11.90 -23.89
N MET A 40 -10.76 13.09 -23.33
CA MET A 40 -10.00 14.18 -23.98
C MET A 40 -8.59 14.35 -23.37
N GLY A 41 -8.22 13.51 -22.41
CA GLY A 41 -6.92 13.52 -21.76
C GLY A 41 -6.74 12.36 -20.79
N CYS A 42 -5.49 12.06 -20.45
CA CYS A 42 -5.13 11.05 -19.47
C CYS A 42 -3.96 11.53 -18.60
N ALA A 43 -3.72 10.85 -17.48
CA ALA A 43 -2.54 11.08 -16.67
C ALA A 43 -1.31 10.38 -17.28
N GLY A 44 -0.13 10.98 -17.12
CA GLY A 44 1.13 10.25 -17.29
C GLY A 44 1.42 9.33 -16.10
N GLY A 45 2.44 8.49 -16.21
CA GLY A 45 2.86 7.57 -15.15
C GLY A 45 4.37 7.43 -15.03
N ILE A 46 4.85 7.15 -13.82
CA ILE A 46 6.26 6.79 -13.58
C ILE A 46 6.34 5.80 -12.42
N ASP A 47 7.17 4.78 -12.58
CA ASP A 47 7.48 3.85 -11.51
C ASP A 47 8.51 4.44 -10.55
N PHE A 48 8.18 4.43 -9.25
CA PHE A 48 9.09 4.84 -8.19
C PHE A 48 9.37 3.68 -7.24
N THR A 49 10.64 3.35 -7.05
CA THR A 49 11.10 2.33 -6.08
C THR A 49 12.08 2.96 -5.11
N SER A 50 11.77 2.85 -3.81
CA SER A 50 12.67 3.25 -2.73
C SER A 50 13.25 2.01 -2.06
N ASN A 51 14.57 1.97 -1.94
CA ASN A 51 15.28 0.90 -1.23
C ASN A 51 15.89 1.47 0.06
N LEU A 52 15.61 0.81 1.18
CA LEU A 52 16.15 1.19 2.49
C LEU A 52 17.02 0.06 3.03
N HIS A 53 18.25 0.38 3.44
CA HIS A 53 19.11 -0.56 4.11
C HIS A 53 18.61 -0.79 5.55
N LEU A 54 18.55 -2.06 5.97
CA LEU A 54 17.96 -2.47 7.24
C LEU A 54 18.87 -3.46 7.97
N ASP A 55 19.44 -2.99 9.07
CA ASP A 55 20.19 -3.82 10.01
C ASP A 55 19.27 -4.63 10.92
N ARG A 56 19.73 -5.82 11.33
CA ARG A 56 18.96 -6.79 12.11
C ARG A 56 19.70 -7.27 13.36
N GLU A 57 18.94 -7.63 14.38
CA GLU A 57 19.39 -8.21 15.64
C GLU A 57 18.50 -9.40 16.05
N ALA A 58 19.03 -10.27 16.90
CA ALA A 58 18.24 -11.35 17.46
C ALA A 58 17.04 -10.81 18.26
N VAL A 59 15.90 -11.48 18.16
CA VAL A 59 14.75 -11.17 19.01
C VAL A 59 15.14 -11.48 20.48
N PRO A 60 14.92 -10.54 21.43
CA PRO A 60 15.27 -10.78 22.83
C PRO A 60 14.53 -11.97 23.42
N ALA A 61 15.13 -12.63 24.42
CA ALA A 61 14.48 -13.72 25.14
C ALA A 61 13.22 -13.22 25.88
N GLY A 62 12.19 -14.07 25.96
CA GLY A 62 10.91 -13.72 26.61
C GLY A 62 9.97 -12.87 25.76
N PHE A 63 10.29 -12.67 24.48
CA PHE A 63 9.38 -12.05 23.51
C PHE A 63 8.51 -13.11 22.83
N GLU A 64 7.24 -12.77 22.62
CA GLU A 64 6.29 -13.55 21.86
C GLU A 64 6.08 -12.93 20.48
N THR A 65 5.98 -13.76 19.44
CA THR A 65 5.83 -13.30 18.06
C THR A 65 4.40 -13.46 17.56
N PHE A 66 3.94 -12.43 16.86
CA PHE A 66 2.61 -12.35 16.28
C PHE A 66 2.70 -11.90 14.82
N LYS A 67 1.74 -12.36 14.03
CA LYS A 67 1.45 -11.84 12.70
C LYS A 67 0.23 -10.93 12.78
N LEU A 68 0.46 -9.64 12.60
CA LEU A 68 -0.59 -8.64 12.45
C LEU A 68 -0.97 -8.56 10.97
N THR A 69 -2.24 -8.86 10.68
CA THR A 69 -2.79 -8.93 9.32
C THR A 69 -3.90 -7.90 9.18
N LEU A 70 -3.73 -6.94 8.28
CA LEU A 70 -4.81 -6.07 7.82
C LEU A 70 -5.30 -6.62 6.48
N LYS A 71 -6.59 -6.95 6.39
CA LYS A 71 -7.19 -7.50 5.17
C LYS A 71 -8.64 -7.08 4.99
N GLY A 72 -9.24 -7.50 3.88
CA GLY A 72 -10.65 -7.28 3.58
C GLY A 72 -10.95 -5.88 3.05
N LEU A 73 -9.93 -5.09 2.70
CA LEU A 73 -10.14 -3.88 1.95
C LEU A 73 -10.58 -4.19 0.52
N LYS A 74 -11.38 -3.30 -0.05
CA LYS A 74 -11.90 -3.43 -1.41
C LYS A 74 -10.76 -3.47 -2.44
N GLY A 75 -9.78 -2.58 -2.29
CA GLY A 75 -8.76 -2.32 -3.29
C GLY A 75 -9.37 -1.77 -4.57
N GLY A 76 -8.56 -1.66 -5.62
CA GLY A 76 -9.00 -1.06 -6.86
C GLY A 76 -7.85 -0.66 -7.76
N HIS A 77 -8.16 -0.10 -8.92
CA HIS A 77 -7.15 0.44 -9.83
C HIS A 77 -6.56 1.74 -9.28
N SER A 78 -5.24 1.82 -9.15
CA SER A 78 -4.53 2.93 -8.49
C SER A 78 -4.60 4.27 -9.22
N GLY A 79 -5.02 4.29 -10.49
CA GLY A 79 -5.37 5.49 -11.25
C GLY A 79 -6.88 5.77 -11.17
N GLY A 80 -7.65 5.02 -11.96
CA GLY A 80 -9.12 5.09 -12.02
C GLY A 80 -9.86 5.19 -10.69
N GLU A 81 -9.45 4.49 -9.62
CA GLU A 81 -10.18 4.50 -8.34
C GLU A 81 -9.49 5.30 -7.22
N ILE A 82 -8.40 6.03 -7.51
CA ILE A 82 -7.66 6.76 -6.45
C ILE A 82 -8.48 7.86 -5.77
N HIS A 83 -9.47 8.39 -6.48
CA HIS A 83 -10.37 9.46 -6.02
C HIS A 83 -11.48 8.96 -5.09
N VAL A 84 -11.71 7.64 -5.01
CA VAL A 84 -12.86 7.03 -4.33
C VAL A 84 -12.75 7.08 -2.80
N GLY A 85 -11.53 7.24 -2.27
CA GLY A 85 -11.26 7.21 -0.83
C GLY A 85 -11.15 5.79 -0.27
N LEU A 86 -10.62 4.85 -1.05
CA LEU A 86 -10.37 3.47 -0.62
C LEU A 86 -9.13 3.38 0.29
N GLY A 87 -9.15 2.44 1.22
CA GLY A 87 -8.04 2.21 2.14
C GLY A 87 -6.82 1.62 1.44
N ASN A 88 -5.62 2.07 1.81
CA ASN A 88 -4.37 1.41 1.43
C ASN A 88 -3.86 0.58 2.61
N ALA A 89 -3.85 -0.75 2.47
CA ALA A 89 -3.47 -1.67 3.55
C ALA A 89 -2.07 -1.39 4.13
N ASN A 90 -1.09 -1.07 3.28
CA ASN A 90 0.28 -0.79 3.71
C ASN A 90 0.31 0.46 4.60
N LYS A 91 -0.40 1.52 4.20
CA LYS A 91 -0.47 2.79 4.93
C LYS A 91 -1.22 2.65 6.25
N LEU A 92 -2.32 1.90 6.27
CA LEU A 92 -3.10 1.69 7.48
C LEU A 92 -2.35 0.81 8.48
N LEU A 93 -1.63 -0.21 8.02
CA LEU A 93 -0.85 -1.08 8.90
C LEU A 93 0.37 -0.36 9.45
N VAL A 94 1.10 0.45 8.65
CA VAL A 94 2.22 1.23 9.19
C VAL A 94 1.75 2.32 10.16
N ARG A 95 0.55 2.89 9.99
CA ARG A 95 -0.01 3.86 10.94
C ARG A 95 -0.17 3.25 12.34
N PHE A 96 -0.58 1.99 12.44
CA PHE A 96 -0.59 1.26 13.72
C PHE A 96 0.81 1.18 14.32
N LEU A 97 1.79 0.73 13.52
CA LEU A 97 3.17 0.60 13.98
C LEU A 97 3.77 1.94 14.40
N ALA A 98 3.46 3.02 13.68
CA ALA A 98 3.92 4.37 14.00
C ALA A 98 3.34 4.90 15.32
N GLY A 99 2.10 4.53 15.66
CA GLY A 99 1.47 4.92 16.91
C GLY A 99 1.94 4.11 18.13
N HIS A 100 2.31 2.84 17.93
CA HIS A 100 2.42 1.87 19.04
C HIS A 100 3.77 1.17 19.16
N ALA A 101 4.70 1.31 18.20
CA ALA A 101 5.96 0.56 18.25
C ALA A 101 6.86 0.96 19.43
N GLU A 102 6.88 2.23 19.81
CA GLU A 102 7.71 2.73 20.91
C GLU A 102 7.17 2.30 22.28
N GLU A 103 5.86 2.47 22.53
CA GLU A 103 5.24 2.12 23.82
C GLU A 103 5.23 0.61 24.13
N LEU A 104 5.27 -0.22 23.08
CA LEU A 104 5.32 -1.68 23.19
C LEU A 104 6.75 -2.23 23.18
N ASP A 105 7.76 -1.39 22.98
CA ASP A 105 9.13 -1.80 22.56
C ASP A 105 9.09 -2.91 21.48
N LEU A 106 8.23 -2.71 20.50
CA LEU A 106 7.92 -3.71 19.50
C LEU A 106 9.12 -3.98 18.60
N ARG A 107 9.41 -5.24 18.34
CA ARG A 107 10.42 -5.69 17.37
C ARG A 107 9.75 -6.02 16.05
N LEU A 108 10.10 -5.32 14.97
CA LEU A 108 9.58 -5.62 13.64
C LEU A 108 10.47 -6.65 12.96
N ILE A 109 9.91 -7.80 12.58
CA ILE A 109 10.65 -8.89 11.94
C ILE A 109 10.47 -8.82 10.41
N ASP A 110 9.24 -8.63 9.96
CA ASP A 110 8.91 -8.62 8.55
C ASP A 110 7.71 -7.71 8.27
N PHE A 111 7.64 -7.15 7.07
CA PHE A 111 6.53 -6.32 6.61
C PHE A 111 6.33 -6.52 5.11
N ASN A 112 5.13 -6.96 4.71
CA ASN A 112 4.79 -7.20 3.30
C ASN A 112 3.35 -6.79 3.04
N GLY A 113 3.04 -6.26 1.86
CA GLY A 113 1.66 -6.01 1.48
C GLY A 113 1.50 -5.39 0.09
N GLY A 114 0.30 -5.54 -0.47
CA GLY A 114 0.02 -5.31 -1.89
C GLY A 114 0.45 -6.48 -2.78
N THR A 115 0.12 -6.37 -4.07
CA THR A 115 0.39 -7.41 -5.08
C THR A 115 1.03 -6.83 -6.33
N LEU A 116 0.41 -5.79 -6.89
CA LEU A 116 0.85 -5.08 -8.10
C LEU A 116 0.95 -3.58 -7.83
N ARG A 117 1.81 -2.89 -8.57
CA ARG A 117 2.03 -1.44 -8.41
C ARG A 117 0.80 -0.62 -8.75
N ASN A 118 0.07 -1.03 -9.79
CA ASN A 118 -1.13 -0.35 -10.28
C ASN A 118 -2.41 -0.72 -9.51
N ALA A 119 -2.31 -1.50 -8.42
CA ALA A 119 -3.46 -1.90 -7.61
C ALA A 119 -3.35 -1.33 -6.19
N ILE A 120 -4.45 -0.74 -5.71
CA ILE A 120 -4.56 -0.26 -4.32
C ILE A 120 -4.45 -1.49 -3.38
N PRO A 121 -3.44 -1.54 -2.48
CA PRO A 121 -3.19 -2.71 -1.64
C PRO A 121 -4.37 -3.08 -0.74
N ARG A 122 -4.86 -4.31 -0.92
CA ARG A 122 -6.01 -4.86 -0.18
C ARG A 122 -5.65 -5.50 1.16
N GLU A 123 -4.43 -6.01 1.22
CA GLU A 123 -3.92 -6.76 2.36
C GLU A 123 -2.47 -6.36 2.64
N ALA A 124 -2.14 -6.33 3.92
CA ALA A 124 -0.79 -6.11 4.42
C ALA A 124 -0.58 -6.92 5.70
N PHE A 125 0.68 -7.29 5.93
CA PHE A 125 1.09 -8.19 7.00
C PHE A 125 2.37 -7.66 7.65
N ALA A 126 2.40 -7.64 8.97
CA ALA A 126 3.59 -7.36 9.75
C ALA A 126 3.83 -8.49 10.74
N THR A 127 5.03 -9.07 10.73
CA THR A 127 5.46 -10.00 11.77
C THR A 127 6.19 -9.20 12.83
N ILE A 128 5.67 -9.23 14.04
CA ILE A 128 6.12 -8.40 15.16
C ILE A 128 6.37 -9.26 16.39
N ALA A 129 7.30 -8.86 17.25
CA ALA A 129 7.50 -9.48 18.55
C ALA A 129 7.44 -8.43 19.65
N VAL A 130 6.82 -8.79 20.77
CA VAL A 130 6.71 -7.96 21.97
C VAL A 130 7.04 -8.79 23.21
N ALA A 131 7.47 -8.15 24.28
CA ALA A 131 7.69 -8.84 25.56
C ALA A 131 6.38 -9.50 26.04
N ALA A 132 6.48 -10.65 26.71
CA ALA A 132 5.31 -11.41 27.18
C ALA A 132 4.34 -10.58 28.06
N ASP A 133 4.86 -9.64 28.85
CA ASP A 133 4.06 -8.72 29.69
C ASP A 133 3.33 -7.62 28.89
N LYS A 134 3.69 -7.42 27.61
CA LYS A 134 3.05 -6.46 26.69
C LYS A 134 2.03 -7.09 25.76
N VAL A 135 1.85 -8.42 25.79
CA VAL A 135 0.95 -9.15 24.88
C VAL A 135 -0.51 -8.68 25.02
N ASP A 136 -0.99 -8.50 26.25
CA ASP A 136 -2.37 -8.05 26.47
C ASP A 136 -2.57 -6.59 26.07
N ALA A 137 -1.56 -5.74 26.26
CA ALA A 137 -1.57 -4.36 25.77
C ALA A 137 -1.64 -4.34 24.23
N LEU A 138 -0.82 -5.14 23.55
CA LEU A 138 -0.85 -5.28 22.08
C LEU A 138 -2.23 -5.70 21.59
N LYS A 139 -2.84 -6.74 22.18
CA LYS A 139 -4.20 -7.19 21.81
C LYS A 139 -5.23 -6.09 22.00
N SER A 140 -5.17 -5.36 23.10
CA SER A 140 -6.10 -4.25 23.36
C SER A 140 -5.94 -3.13 22.33
N LEU A 141 -4.70 -2.73 22.01
CA LEU A 141 -4.42 -1.69 21.02
C LEU A 141 -4.87 -2.11 19.62
N VAL A 142 -4.66 -3.37 19.24
CA VAL A 142 -5.13 -3.91 17.96
C VAL A 142 -6.66 -3.83 17.86
N ASN A 143 -7.38 -4.22 18.92
CA ASN A 143 -8.84 -4.13 18.95
C ASN A 143 -9.32 -2.67 18.86
N THR A 144 -8.75 -1.78 19.66
CA THR A 144 -9.09 -0.34 19.62
C THR A 144 -8.81 0.26 18.24
N TYR A 145 -7.67 -0.07 17.64
CA TYR A 145 -7.33 0.43 16.31
C TYR A 145 -8.24 -0.13 15.22
N GLN A 146 -8.66 -1.39 15.32
CA GLN A 146 -9.66 -1.95 14.42
C GLN A 146 -10.98 -1.16 14.48
N ASP A 147 -11.45 -0.80 15.67
CA ASP A 147 -12.69 -0.04 15.84
C ASP A 147 -12.56 1.37 15.27
N ILE A 148 -11.40 2.01 15.46
CA ILE A 148 -11.07 3.30 14.82
C ILE A 148 -11.17 3.17 13.30
N LEU A 149 -10.51 2.18 12.69
CA LEU A 149 -10.51 2.00 11.24
C LEU A 149 -11.91 1.69 10.69
N LYS A 150 -12.68 0.84 11.38
CA LYS A 150 -14.05 0.52 11.00
C LYS A 150 -14.95 1.75 11.05
N ASN A 151 -14.73 2.64 12.01
CA ASN A 151 -15.46 3.90 12.09
C ASN A 151 -15.04 4.89 11.00
N GLU A 152 -13.73 5.11 10.82
CA GLU A 152 -13.20 6.04 9.83
C GLU A 152 -13.55 5.64 8.39
N LEU A 153 -13.59 4.34 8.09
CA LEU A 153 -13.78 3.82 6.74
C LEU A 153 -15.13 3.10 6.55
N ALA A 154 -16.09 3.27 7.47
CA ALA A 154 -17.36 2.54 7.51
C ALA A 154 -18.11 2.51 6.18
N GLU A 155 -18.11 3.65 5.46
CA GLU A 155 -18.85 3.80 4.21
C GLU A 155 -18.21 3.04 3.04
N LYS A 156 -16.87 2.93 3.04
CA LYS A 156 -16.09 2.43 1.89
C LYS A 156 -15.53 1.02 2.11
N GLU A 157 -15.19 0.65 3.35
CA GLU A 157 -14.42 -0.56 3.68
C GLU A 157 -15.16 -1.47 4.69
N LYS A 158 -16.32 -1.98 4.27
CA LYS A 158 -17.23 -2.76 5.14
C LYS A 158 -16.64 -4.08 5.66
N ASN A 159 -15.66 -4.64 4.95
CA ASN A 159 -15.07 -5.95 5.24
C ASN A 159 -13.70 -5.85 5.91
N LEU A 160 -13.27 -4.65 6.32
CA LEU A 160 -11.98 -4.44 6.97
C LEU A 160 -11.86 -5.29 8.24
N ALA A 161 -10.79 -6.07 8.31
CA ALA A 161 -10.43 -6.87 9.48
C ALA A 161 -8.95 -6.70 9.82
N LEU A 162 -8.67 -6.56 11.11
CA LEU A 162 -7.33 -6.56 11.67
C LEU A 162 -7.20 -7.79 12.58
N LEU A 163 -6.32 -8.72 12.20
CA LEU A 163 -6.15 -10.00 12.88
C LEU A 163 -4.77 -10.07 13.51
N LEU A 164 -4.68 -10.64 14.70
CA LEU A 164 -3.43 -10.85 15.42
C LEU A 164 -3.31 -12.34 15.76
N ASP A 165 -2.48 -13.04 15.02
CA ASP A 165 -2.27 -14.48 15.19
C ASP A 165 -0.89 -14.73 15.82
N SER A 166 -0.82 -15.60 16.83
CA SER A 166 0.48 -16.05 17.35
C SER A 166 1.18 -16.92 16.31
N VAL A 167 2.46 -16.68 16.09
CA VAL A 167 3.26 -17.42 15.09
C VAL A 167 4.64 -17.75 15.65
N ALA A 168 5.17 -18.90 15.27
CA ALA A 168 6.58 -19.19 15.48
C ALA A 168 7.42 -18.41 14.46
N ASN A 169 8.56 -17.88 14.88
CA ASN A 169 9.51 -17.20 14.01
C ASN A 169 10.94 -17.40 14.50
N ASP A 170 11.83 -17.68 13.57
CA ASP A 170 13.27 -17.84 13.77
C ASP A 170 14.09 -16.70 13.15
N LYS A 171 13.45 -15.77 12.42
CA LYS A 171 14.13 -14.64 11.78
C LYS A 171 14.49 -13.55 12.79
N ALA A 172 15.64 -12.92 12.56
CA ALA A 172 16.09 -11.74 13.28
C ALA A 172 15.16 -10.53 13.04
N ALA A 173 14.90 -9.75 14.08
CA ALA A 173 14.16 -8.49 13.99
C ALA A 173 15.05 -7.36 13.48
N LEU A 174 14.43 -6.27 13.04
CA LEU A 174 15.12 -5.01 12.78
C LEU A 174 15.67 -4.43 14.09
N ILE A 175 16.87 -3.87 14.05
CA ILE A 175 17.35 -3.03 15.16
C ILE A 175 16.43 -1.83 15.33
N ALA A 176 16.36 -1.26 16.54
CA ALA A 176 15.48 -0.12 16.83
C ALA A 176 15.60 1.03 15.81
N LYS A 177 16.83 1.42 15.43
CA LYS A 177 17.08 2.46 14.42
C LYS A 177 16.47 2.11 13.05
N SER A 178 16.67 0.89 12.58
CA SER A 178 16.11 0.39 11.30
C SER A 178 14.60 0.32 11.35
N ARG A 179 14.03 -0.20 12.45
CA ARG A 179 12.59 -0.25 12.71
C ARG A 179 11.98 1.14 12.62
N ASP A 180 12.51 2.09 13.37
CA ASP A 180 11.95 3.44 13.46
C ASP A 180 12.09 4.19 12.13
N THR A 181 13.23 4.03 11.45
CA THR A 181 13.45 4.64 10.13
C THR A 181 12.47 4.07 9.09
N PHE A 182 12.29 2.75 9.06
CA PHE A 182 11.34 2.09 8.16
C PHE A 182 9.90 2.54 8.41
N ILE A 183 9.45 2.50 9.68
CA ILE A 183 8.09 2.89 10.06
C ILE A 183 7.85 4.38 9.73
N ARG A 184 8.78 5.26 10.09
CA ARG A 184 8.65 6.71 9.84
C ARG A 184 8.64 7.01 8.34
N LEU A 185 9.52 6.38 7.56
CA LEU A 185 9.54 6.54 6.11
C LEU A 185 8.19 6.14 5.53
N LEU A 186 7.76 4.90 5.76
CA LEU A 186 6.54 4.37 5.16
C LEU A 186 5.27 5.11 5.65
N ASN A 187 5.24 5.58 6.91
CA ASN A 187 4.14 6.38 7.44
C ASN A 187 4.11 7.80 6.83
N ALA A 188 5.26 8.43 6.63
CA ALA A 188 5.37 9.78 6.07
C ALA A 188 5.26 9.83 4.54
N THR A 189 5.52 8.74 3.83
CA THR A 189 5.43 8.69 2.35
C THR A 189 4.05 9.14 1.86
N PRO A 190 3.96 10.13 0.95
CA PRO A 190 2.68 10.56 0.38
C PRO A 190 1.93 9.40 -0.30
N ASN A 191 0.62 9.35 -0.15
CA ASN A 191 -0.23 8.33 -0.75
C ASN A 191 -1.63 8.87 -1.02
N GLY A 192 -2.20 8.52 -2.17
CA GLY A 192 -3.52 9.00 -2.60
C GLY A 192 -3.43 10.25 -3.47
N VAL A 193 -4.52 11.01 -3.52
CA VAL A 193 -4.59 12.26 -4.29
C VAL A 193 -3.63 13.31 -3.71
N ILE A 194 -2.69 13.78 -4.53
CA ILE A 194 -1.75 14.84 -4.15
C ILE A 194 -2.32 16.23 -4.46
N ARG A 195 -2.97 16.37 -5.62
CA ARG A 195 -3.58 17.61 -6.08
C ARG A 195 -4.74 17.29 -7.01
N ASN A 196 -5.89 17.90 -6.78
CA ASN A 196 -6.99 17.88 -7.74
C ASN A 196 -6.78 18.96 -8.81
N SER A 197 -7.31 18.73 -10.01
CA SER A 197 -7.44 19.80 -11.01
C SER A 197 -8.28 20.95 -10.43
N ASP A 198 -7.96 22.18 -10.79
CA ASP A 198 -8.77 23.35 -10.39
C ASP A 198 -10.06 23.44 -11.22
N VAL A 199 -10.09 22.76 -12.36
CA VAL A 199 -11.25 22.68 -13.24
C VAL A 199 -12.14 21.54 -12.74
N ALA A 200 -13.35 21.91 -12.32
CA ALA A 200 -14.40 21.00 -11.86
C ALA A 200 -14.92 20.09 -12.97
#